data_AF-A0A7L9FHB7-F1
#
_entry.id   AF-A0A7L9FHB7-F1
#
_cell.length_a   1.000
_cell.length_b   1.000
_cell.length_c   1.000
_cell.angle_alpha   90.00
_cell.angle_beta   90.00
_cell.angle_gamma   90.00
#
_symmetry.space_group_name_H-M   'P 1'
#
loop_
_entity.id
_entity.type
_entity.pdbx_description
1 polymer ?
#
loop_
_entity_poly.entity_id
_entity_poly.type
_entity_poly.pdbx_seq_one_letter_code
_entity_poly.pdbx_strand_id
1 'polypeptide(L)'
;MNWYYYPRPASYYTSLIEYFKSRGYTQIVAPGLWNWNRYYPNFERVLENVSNFLEAVKKAGVHGFMVTAWGDNGEECFFRLLYPLLVASMEYAEGDGKWEFSWMALTGESERVLNCRKKLGVGVIADNLKGFLLGFTERHLIGDEWIALDSFYASASEELKQSFRKA
;
A
#
# COMPACT_ATOMS: atom_id res chain seq x y z
N MET A 1 6.89 -8.40 -18.52
CA MET A 1 6.76 -7.79 -17.18
C MET A 1 5.46 -8.28 -16.57
N ASN A 2 5.51 -8.87 -15.38
CA ASN A 2 4.38 -9.47 -14.69
C ASN A 2 3.92 -8.52 -13.57
N TRP A 3 2.89 -7.74 -13.84
CA TRP A 3 2.40 -6.73 -12.91
C TRP A 3 1.18 -7.24 -12.16
N TYR A 4 1.20 -7.10 -10.84
CA TYR A 4 0.07 -7.40 -9.98
C TYR A 4 0.28 -6.67 -8.66
N TYR A 5 -0.77 -6.02 -8.16
CA TYR A 5 -0.66 -5.15 -7.00
C TYR A 5 -1.68 -5.46 -5.91
N TYR A 6 -2.67 -6.33 -6.12
CA TYR A 6 -3.62 -6.63 -5.04
C TYR A 6 -2.98 -7.45 -3.93
N PRO A 7 -3.22 -7.11 -2.64
CA PRO A 7 -2.77 -7.95 -1.54
C PRO A 7 -3.31 -9.38 -1.70
N ARG A 8 -2.37 -10.32 -1.76
CA ARG A 8 -2.58 -11.75 -1.96
C ARG A 8 -1.49 -12.52 -1.21
N PRO A 9 -1.75 -13.78 -0.83
CA PRO A 9 -0.73 -14.64 -0.25
C PRO A 9 0.43 -14.91 -1.22
N ALA A 10 1.63 -15.17 -0.71
CA ALA A 10 2.81 -15.51 -1.51
C ALA A 10 2.57 -16.68 -2.49
N SER A 11 1.75 -17.67 -2.12
CA SER A 11 1.41 -18.83 -2.97
C SER A 11 0.67 -18.45 -4.26
N TYR A 12 -0.15 -17.40 -4.22
CA TYR A 12 -0.81 -16.85 -5.40
C TYR A 12 0.23 -16.29 -6.37
N TYR A 13 1.17 -15.50 -5.86
CA TYR A 13 2.26 -14.92 -6.66
C TYR A 13 3.20 -15.99 -7.23
N THR A 14 3.54 -17.02 -6.45
CA THR A 14 4.32 -18.16 -6.96
C THR A 14 3.62 -18.81 -8.15
N SER A 15 2.31 -19.05 -8.05
CA SER A 15 1.54 -19.63 -9.15
C SER A 15 1.54 -18.74 -10.40
N LEU A 16 1.42 -17.42 -10.20
CA LEU A 16 1.47 -16.43 -11.28
C LEU A 16 2.84 -16.39 -11.96
N ILE A 17 3.93 -16.43 -11.20
CA ILE A 17 5.30 -16.45 -11.72
C ILE A 17 5.55 -17.75 -12.50
N GLU A 18 5.16 -18.90 -11.93
CA GLU A 18 5.41 -20.21 -12.54
C GLU A 18 4.59 -20.44 -13.82
N TYR A 19 3.44 -19.79 -13.95
CA TYR A 19 2.70 -19.80 -15.21
C TYR A 19 3.55 -19.30 -16.39
N PHE A 20 4.26 -18.18 -16.25
CA PHE A 20 5.10 -17.67 -17.33
C PHE A 20 6.44 -18.42 -17.43
N LYS A 21 7.03 -18.79 -16.28
CA LYS A 21 8.32 -19.48 -16.23
C LYS A 21 8.26 -20.89 -16.85
N SER A 22 7.19 -21.64 -16.62
CA SER A 22 6.95 -22.95 -17.26
C SER A 22 6.87 -22.90 -18.79
N ARG A 23 6.69 -21.71 -19.37
CA ARG A 23 6.68 -21.46 -20.82
C ARG A 23 8.02 -20.92 -21.34
N GLY A 24 9.06 -20.89 -20.51
CA GLY A 24 10.39 -20.43 -20.87
C GLY A 24 10.57 -18.91 -20.87
N TYR A 25 9.61 -18.14 -20.35
CA TYR A 25 9.72 -16.68 -20.33
C TYR A 25 10.56 -16.19 -19.15
N THR A 26 11.49 -15.28 -19.43
CA THR A 26 12.14 -14.44 -18.43
C THR A 26 11.18 -13.36 -17.95
N GLN A 27 11.29 -12.97 -16.68
CA GLN A 27 10.34 -12.07 -16.03
C GLN A 27 11.06 -11.02 -15.19
N ILE A 28 10.44 -9.85 -15.12
CA ILE A 28 10.57 -8.86 -14.06
C ILE A 28 9.15 -8.69 -13.52
N VAL A 29 8.99 -8.70 -12.20
CA VAL A 29 7.68 -8.47 -11.57
C VAL A 29 7.44 -6.99 -11.28
N ALA A 30 6.18 -6.61 -11.15
CA ALA A 30 5.81 -5.24 -10.84
C ALA A 30 4.71 -5.14 -9.76
N PRO A 31 5.08 -5.14 -8.46
CA PRO A 31 4.17 -4.79 -7.37
C PRO A 31 3.81 -3.30 -7.39
N GLY A 32 2.80 -2.89 -6.61
CA GLY A 32 2.24 -1.53 -6.66
C GLY A 32 2.26 -0.80 -5.31
N LEU A 33 2.54 0.51 -5.36
CA LEU A 33 2.61 1.41 -4.21
C LEU A 33 1.27 2.06 -3.82
N TRP A 34 0.13 1.51 -4.31
CA TRP A 34 -1.24 1.89 -3.96
C TRP A 34 -1.45 3.38 -3.66
N ASN A 35 -1.13 4.22 -4.65
CA ASN A 35 -1.18 5.67 -4.56
C ASN A 35 -2.23 6.30 -5.49
N TRP A 36 -2.82 5.54 -6.41
CA TRP A 36 -3.75 6.07 -7.41
C TRP A 36 -5.17 6.25 -6.84
N ASN A 37 -5.92 7.20 -7.40
CA ASN A 37 -7.28 7.56 -6.98
C ASN A 37 -7.43 7.86 -5.47
N ARG A 38 -6.45 8.53 -4.86
CA ARG A 38 -6.43 8.86 -3.42
C ARG A 38 -5.48 10.02 -3.12
N TYR A 39 -5.60 10.61 -1.93
CA TYR A 39 -4.69 11.67 -1.46
C TYR A 39 -3.51 11.16 -0.63
N TYR A 40 -3.59 9.94 -0.10
CA TYR A 40 -2.54 9.32 0.71
C TYR A 40 -2.38 7.84 0.32
N PRO A 41 -1.15 7.31 0.21
CA PRO A 41 -0.95 5.92 -0.18
C PRO A 41 -1.48 4.95 0.88
N ASN A 42 -2.03 3.82 0.45
CA ASN A 42 -2.49 2.77 1.36
C ASN A 42 -1.33 1.86 1.75
N PHE A 43 -0.67 2.16 2.87
CA PHE A 43 0.50 1.43 3.35
C PHE A 43 0.22 -0.06 3.58
N GLU A 44 -0.94 -0.43 4.12
CA GLU A 44 -1.27 -1.83 4.42
C GLU A 44 -1.28 -2.68 3.15
N ARG A 45 -2.00 -2.22 2.12
CA ARG A 45 -2.04 -2.90 0.83
C ARG A 45 -0.65 -2.95 0.20
N VAL A 46 0.15 -1.88 0.31
CA VAL A 46 1.52 -1.86 -0.22
C VAL A 46 2.40 -2.89 0.45
N LEU A 47 2.51 -2.84 1.78
CA LEU A 47 3.41 -3.71 2.54
C LEU A 47 3.05 -5.18 2.32
N GLU A 48 1.76 -5.55 2.28
CA GLU A 48 1.34 -6.92 2.01
C GLU A 48 1.64 -7.34 0.56
N ASN A 49 1.26 -6.55 -0.46
CA ASN A 49 1.47 -6.96 -1.84
C ASN A 49 2.96 -7.02 -2.21
N VAL A 50 3.74 -6.03 -1.76
CA VAL A 50 5.19 -5.96 -2.03
C VAL A 50 5.92 -7.10 -1.33
N SER A 51 5.72 -7.31 -0.02
CA SER A 51 6.43 -8.37 0.71
C SER A 51 6.14 -9.76 0.14
N ASN A 52 4.85 -10.10 -0.06
CA ASN A 52 4.44 -11.41 -0.55
C ASN A 52 4.87 -11.67 -2.00
N PHE A 53 4.83 -10.66 -2.87
CA PHE A 53 5.26 -10.81 -4.26
C PHE A 53 6.78 -10.96 -4.37
N LEU A 54 7.54 -10.18 -3.59
CA LEU A 54 9.00 -10.27 -3.58
C LEU A 54 9.50 -11.56 -2.90
N GLU A 55 8.78 -12.09 -1.91
CA GLU A 55 9.06 -13.43 -1.37
C GLU A 55 8.94 -14.52 -2.45
N ALA A 56 7.88 -14.46 -3.26
CA ALA A 56 7.69 -15.40 -4.37
C ALA A 56 8.78 -15.25 -5.44
N VAL A 57 9.20 -14.02 -5.75
CA VAL A 57 10.31 -13.72 -6.67
C VAL A 57 11.62 -14.36 -6.21
N LYS A 58 11.98 -14.18 -4.93
CA LYS A 58 13.20 -14.75 -4.33
C LYS A 58 13.21 -16.27 -4.50
N LYS A 59 12.10 -16.93 -4.21
CA LYS A 59 11.96 -18.40 -4.34
C LYS A 59 12.04 -18.87 -5.79
N ALA A 60 11.46 -18.11 -6.71
CA ALA A 60 11.39 -18.49 -8.12
C ALA A 60 12.64 -18.12 -8.93
N GLY A 61 13.56 -17.31 -8.39
CA GLY A 61 14.77 -16.86 -9.09
C GLY A 61 14.47 -15.94 -10.28
N VAL A 62 13.49 -15.04 -10.12
CA VAL A 62 13.14 -14.04 -11.16
C VAL A 62 14.23 -12.96 -11.25
N HIS A 63 14.45 -12.39 -12.44
CA HIS A 63 15.58 -11.48 -12.72
C HIS A 63 15.59 -10.18 -11.92
N GLY A 64 14.43 -9.74 -11.43
CA GLY A 64 14.31 -8.50 -10.67
C GLY A 64 12.87 -8.01 -10.56
N PHE A 65 12.71 -6.79 -10.06
CA PHE A 65 11.41 -6.16 -9.87
C PHE A 65 11.44 -4.66 -10.22
N MET A 66 10.26 -4.10 -10.49
CA MET A 66 10.02 -2.67 -10.62
C MET A 66 8.77 -2.31 -9.83
N VAL A 67 8.86 -1.42 -8.84
CA VAL A 67 7.66 -0.93 -8.16
C VAL A 67 6.90 0.05 -9.04
N THR A 68 5.58 -0.02 -9.01
CA THR A 68 4.70 0.84 -9.81
C THR A 68 3.98 1.86 -8.92
N ALA A 69 3.94 3.10 -9.37
CA ALA A 69 3.12 4.17 -8.82
C ALA A 69 2.23 4.70 -9.95
N TRP A 70 0.92 4.53 -9.83
CA TRP A 70 -0.04 4.90 -10.86
C TRP A 70 -0.64 6.28 -10.58
N GLY A 71 -1.09 6.99 -11.61
CA GLY A 71 -1.60 8.37 -11.52
C GLY A 71 -3.11 8.49 -11.69
N ASP A 72 -3.86 7.40 -11.51
CA ASP A 72 -5.25 7.34 -11.95
C ASP A 72 -6.15 8.34 -11.22
N ASN A 73 -7.12 8.86 -11.97
CA ASN A 73 -8.14 9.80 -11.51
C ASN A 73 -7.58 11.10 -10.90
N GLY A 74 -6.56 11.70 -11.52
CA GLY A 74 -6.09 13.06 -11.20
C GLY A 74 -4.73 13.16 -10.52
N GLU A 75 -4.03 12.04 -10.33
CA GLU A 75 -2.69 11.98 -9.71
C GLU A 75 -2.58 12.76 -8.39
N GLU A 76 -3.61 12.68 -7.54
CA GLU A 76 -3.69 13.58 -6.38
C GLU A 76 -2.77 13.18 -5.20
N CYS A 77 -2.27 11.95 -5.21
CA CYS A 77 -1.35 11.46 -4.19
C CYS A 77 0.07 11.96 -4.47
N PHE A 78 0.56 12.84 -3.62
CA PHE A 78 1.90 13.38 -3.76
C PHE A 78 2.99 12.30 -3.64
N PHE A 79 3.84 12.13 -4.67
CA PHE A 79 4.81 11.03 -4.73
C PHE A 79 5.83 10.98 -3.59
N ARG A 80 6.12 12.11 -2.93
CA ARG A 80 7.00 12.12 -1.76
C ARG A 80 6.45 11.26 -0.61
N LEU A 81 5.14 11.03 -0.56
CA LEU A 81 4.51 10.14 0.41
C LEU A 81 4.85 8.66 0.17
N LEU A 82 5.38 8.31 -1.01
CA LEU A 82 5.77 6.94 -1.37
C LEU A 82 7.19 6.58 -0.96
N TYR A 83 8.02 7.54 -0.56
CA TYR A 83 9.44 7.28 -0.26
C TYR A 83 9.67 6.24 0.85
N PRO A 84 8.91 6.21 1.96
CA PRO A 84 9.05 5.12 2.94
C PRO A 84 8.72 3.75 2.35
N LEU A 85 7.77 3.69 1.41
CA LEU A 85 7.36 2.45 0.74
C LEU A 85 8.38 2.00 -0.33
N LEU A 86 9.11 2.93 -0.93
CA LEU A 86 10.27 2.60 -1.77
C LEU A 86 11.37 1.92 -0.93
N VAL A 87 11.67 2.46 0.26
CA VAL A 87 12.61 1.84 1.20
C VAL A 87 12.09 0.46 1.63
N ALA A 88 10.80 0.34 1.94
CA ALA A 88 10.19 -0.95 2.26
C ALA A 88 10.34 -1.98 1.15
N SER A 89 10.15 -1.57 -0.10
CA SER A 89 10.31 -2.46 -1.25
C SER A 89 11.73 -2.98 -1.39
N MET A 90 12.74 -2.13 -1.15
CA MET A 90 14.15 -2.55 -1.17
C MET A 90 14.49 -3.48 0.01
N GLU A 91 13.98 -3.20 1.20
CA GLU A 91 14.19 -4.05 2.38
C GLU A 91 13.55 -5.42 2.22
N TYR A 92 12.36 -5.50 1.63
CA TYR A 92 11.76 -6.80 1.30
C TYR A 92 12.49 -7.52 0.17
N ALA A 93 13.09 -6.80 -0.78
CA ALA A 93 13.84 -7.39 -1.89
C ALA A 93 15.24 -7.88 -1.49
N GLU A 94 15.98 -7.11 -0.71
CA GLU A 94 17.43 -7.34 -0.51
C GLU A 94 17.85 -7.32 0.96
N GLY A 95 16.99 -6.84 1.86
CA GLY A 95 17.26 -6.70 3.28
C GLY A 95 16.58 -7.77 4.15
N ASP A 96 16.36 -7.43 5.42
CA ASP A 96 15.68 -8.27 6.41
C ASP A 96 14.23 -7.84 6.67
N GLY A 97 13.72 -6.89 5.86
CA GLY A 97 12.35 -6.38 5.95
C GLY A 97 12.15 -5.29 7.01
N LYS A 98 13.19 -4.85 7.74
CA LYS A 98 13.08 -3.80 8.79
C LYS A 98 13.11 -2.39 8.21
N TRP A 99 12.15 -2.10 7.35
CA TRP A 99 12.11 -0.84 6.61
C TRP A 99 11.88 0.40 7.46
N GLU A 100 11.18 0.29 8.60
CA GLU A 100 11.02 1.42 9.50
C GLU A 100 12.37 1.91 10.03
N PHE A 101 13.24 0.97 10.41
CA PHE A 101 14.59 1.29 10.88
C PHE A 101 15.41 1.95 9.78
N SER A 102 15.44 1.34 8.59
CA SER A 102 16.19 1.86 7.44
C SER A 102 15.68 3.23 7.01
N TRP A 103 14.37 3.46 7.01
CA TRP A 103 13.78 4.78 6.71
C TRP A 103 14.23 5.85 7.70
N MET A 104 14.13 5.59 9.00
CA MET A 104 14.56 6.53 10.03
C MET A 104 16.06 6.81 9.96
N ALA A 105 16.87 5.77 9.73
CA ALA A 105 18.32 5.90 9.58
C ALA A 105 18.72 6.74 8.35
N LEU A 106 18.04 6.54 7.21
CA LEU A 106 18.33 7.24 5.96
C LEU A 106 17.87 8.71 5.97
N THR A 107 16.79 9.02 6.68
CA THR A 107 16.12 10.32 6.58
C THR A 107 16.26 11.20 7.82
N GLY A 108 16.62 10.61 8.97
CA GLY A 108 16.54 11.28 10.26
C GLY A 108 15.11 11.55 10.74
N GLU A 109 14.09 11.00 10.06
CA GLU A 109 12.70 11.16 10.48
C GLU A 109 12.47 10.48 11.85
N SER A 110 11.88 11.23 12.79
CA SER A 110 11.56 10.68 14.11
C SER A 110 10.50 9.58 14.03
N GLU A 111 10.57 8.60 14.93
CA GLU A 111 9.57 7.53 15.08
C GLU A 111 8.13 8.08 15.20
N ARG A 112 7.96 9.21 15.91
CA ARG A 112 6.64 9.88 16.03
C ARG A 112 6.04 10.23 14.66
N VAL A 113 6.84 10.80 13.75
CA VAL A 113 6.37 11.20 12.41
C VAL A 113 6.10 9.96 11.56
N LEU A 114 6.97 8.95 11.62
CA LEU A 114 6.75 7.67 10.94
C LEU A 114 5.44 7.01 11.39
N ASN A 115 5.16 7.03 12.69
CA ASN A 115 3.90 6.51 13.24
C ASN A 115 2.68 7.29 12.72
N CYS A 116 2.77 8.61 12.58
CA CYS A 116 1.72 9.39 11.91
C CYS A 116 1.53 8.97 10.44
N ARG A 117 2.62 8.75 9.69
CA ARG A 117 2.54 8.28 8.30
C ARG A 117 1.82 6.95 8.18
N LYS A 118 2.17 5.99 9.05
CA LYS A 118 1.57 4.65 9.08
C LYS A 118 0.08 4.75 9.41
N LYS A 119 -0.31 5.57 10.40
CA LYS A 119 -1.73 5.79 10.75
C LYS A 119 -2.54 6.37 9.58
N LEU A 120 -2.00 7.37 8.87
CA LEU A 120 -2.66 7.91 7.67
C LEU A 120 -2.74 6.89 6.51
N GLY A 121 -1.77 5.97 6.46
CA GLY A 121 -1.69 4.91 5.46
C GLY A 121 -2.54 3.67 5.73
N VAL A 122 -3.26 3.60 6.86
CA VAL A 122 -4.21 2.51 7.15
C VAL A 122 -5.33 2.56 6.11
N GLY A 123 -5.76 1.39 5.60
CA GLY A 123 -6.68 1.33 4.47
C GLY A 123 -8.00 2.04 4.69
N VAL A 124 -8.57 1.96 5.90
CA VAL A 124 -9.82 2.66 6.25
C VAL A 124 -9.68 4.18 6.15
N ILE A 125 -8.48 4.74 6.33
CA ILE A 125 -8.23 6.19 6.21
C ILE A 125 -7.84 6.51 4.77
N ALA A 126 -6.81 5.85 4.23
CA ALA A 126 -6.23 6.15 2.93
C ALA A 126 -7.22 5.97 1.77
N ASP A 127 -8.06 4.92 1.81
CA ASP A 127 -9.03 4.64 0.74
C ASP A 127 -10.22 5.62 0.77
N ASN A 128 -10.48 6.28 1.91
CA ASN A 128 -11.69 7.06 2.17
C ASN A 128 -11.45 8.58 2.21
N LEU A 129 -10.22 9.03 2.43
CA LEU A 129 -9.85 10.44 2.58
C LEU A 129 -10.30 11.32 1.40
N LYS A 130 -10.25 10.79 0.17
CA LYS A 130 -10.68 11.51 -1.03
C LYS A 130 -12.19 11.80 -1.03
N GLY A 131 -13.00 10.79 -0.74
CA GLY A 131 -14.45 10.96 -0.63
C GLY A 131 -14.83 11.94 0.48
N PHE A 132 -14.16 11.84 1.63
CA PHE A 132 -14.36 12.75 2.76
C PHE A 132 -14.11 14.21 2.40
N LEU A 133 -12.96 14.52 1.77
CA LEU A 133 -12.57 15.90 1.47
C LEU A 133 -13.40 16.53 0.36
N LEU A 134 -13.84 15.73 -0.62
CA LEU A 134 -14.59 16.22 -1.77
C LEU A 134 -16.11 16.25 -1.52
N GLY A 135 -16.58 15.80 -0.36
CA GLY A 135 -18.01 15.72 -0.05
C GLY A 135 -18.76 14.70 -0.93
N PHE A 136 -18.04 13.78 -1.58
CA PHE A 136 -18.66 12.69 -2.32
C PHE A 136 -19.07 11.60 -1.33
N THR A 137 -20.38 11.50 -1.08
CA THR A 137 -20.99 10.40 -0.34
C THR A 137 -21.21 9.21 -1.26
N GLU A 138 -20.13 8.56 -1.71
CA GLU A 138 -20.28 7.26 -2.35
C GLU A 138 -20.79 6.26 -1.30
N ARG A 139 -21.94 5.63 -1.56
CA ARG A 139 -22.44 4.54 -0.72
C ARG A 139 -21.49 3.36 -0.89
N HIS A 140 -20.96 2.86 0.21
CA HIS A 140 -20.09 1.69 0.19
C HIS A 140 -20.86 0.48 0.75
N LEU A 141 -20.67 -0.67 0.11
CA LEU A 141 -21.12 -1.96 0.64
C LEU A 141 -20.22 -2.34 1.81
N ILE A 142 -20.80 -2.43 3.00
CA ILE A 142 -20.17 -3.02 4.19
C ILE A 142 -21.00 -4.25 4.56
N GLY A 143 -20.46 -5.44 4.33
CA GLY A 143 -21.25 -6.68 4.40
C GLY A 143 -22.31 -6.71 3.28
N ASP A 144 -23.57 -6.89 3.65
CA ASP A 144 -24.73 -6.90 2.74
C ASP A 144 -25.49 -5.56 2.70
N GLU A 145 -25.02 -4.52 3.40
CA GLU A 145 -25.70 -3.24 3.51
C GLU A 145 -24.97 -2.09 2.81
N TRP A 146 -25.76 -1.25 2.13
CA TRP A 146 -25.30 0.01 1.56
C TRP A 146 -25.36 1.11 2.62
N ILE A 147 -24.22 1.41 3.22
CA ILE A 147 -24.13 2.43 4.27
C ILE A 147 -23.73 3.77 3.62
N ALA A 148 -24.49 4.82 3.92
CA ALA A 148 -24.12 6.18 3.55
C ALA A 148 -22.95 6.62 4.44
N LEU A 149 -21.83 7.02 3.82
CA LEU A 149 -20.61 7.44 4.51
C LEU A 149 -20.85 8.51 5.60
N ASP A 150 -21.87 9.36 5.46
CA ASP A 150 -22.25 10.35 6.48
C ASP A 150 -22.50 9.73 7.87
N SER A 151 -23.14 8.55 7.91
CA SER A 151 -23.40 7.84 9.16
C SER A 151 -22.14 7.21 9.76
N PHE A 152 -21.24 6.68 8.92
CA PHE A 152 -19.94 6.15 9.34
C PHE A 152 -18.98 7.25 9.78
N TYR A 153 -18.94 8.39 9.11
CA TYR A 153 -18.11 9.53 9.51
C TYR A 153 -18.63 10.25 10.74
N ALA A 154 -19.95 10.26 11.00
CA ALA A 154 -20.48 10.76 12.26
C ALA A 154 -19.88 9.98 13.45
N SER A 155 -19.76 8.65 13.35
CA SER A 155 -19.12 7.81 14.38
C SER A 155 -17.59 7.84 14.31
N ALA A 156 -17.01 7.71 13.11
CA ALA A 156 -15.58 7.65 12.90
C ALA A 156 -14.91 9.00 13.16
N SER A 157 -15.60 10.14 12.99
CA SER A 157 -15.02 11.45 13.34
C SER A 157 -14.78 11.57 14.83
N GLU A 158 -15.62 10.98 15.69
CA GLU A 158 -15.37 10.95 17.14
C GLU A 158 -14.26 9.98 17.52
N GLU A 159 -14.17 8.81 16.86
CA GLU A 159 -13.08 7.84 17.08
C GLU A 159 -11.73 8.35 16.54
N LEU A 160 -11.70 8.96 15.35
CA LEU A 160 -10.53 9.65 14.79
C LEU A 160 -10.14 10.84 15.68
N LYS A 161 -11.09 11.69 16.10
CA LYS A 161 -10.81 12.79 17.06
C LYS A 161 -10.23 12.25 18.36
N GLN A 162 -10.72 11.12 18.89
CA GLN A 162 -10.16 10.48 20.09
C GLN A 162 -8.74 9.92 19.84
N SER A 163 -8.48 9.35 18.67
CA SER A 163 -7.16 8.81 18.31
C SER A 163 -6.08 9.89 18.16
N PHE A 164 -6.48 11.11 17.76
CA PHE A 164 -5.60 12.29 17.71
C PHE A 164 -5.46 13.00 19.06
N ARG A 165 -6.42 12.86 19.99
CA ARG A 165 -6.34 13.43 21.35
C ARG A 165 -5.47 12.61 22.32
N LYS A 166 -5.12 11.37 21.99
CA LYS A 166 -4.28 10.46 22.80
C LYS A 166 -2.82 10.39 22.33
N ALA A 167 -2.41 11.27 21.41
CA ALA A 167 -1.03 11.40 20.92
C ALA A 167 -0.46 12.76 21.32
#